data_AF-A0A315DEB0-F1
#
_entry.id   AF-A0A315DEB0-F1
#
_cell.length_a   1.000
_cell.length_b   1.000
_cell.length_c   1.000
_cell.angle_alpha   90.00
_cell.angle_beta   90.00
_cell.angle_gamma   90.00
#
_symmetry.space_group_name_H-M   'P 1'
#
loop_
_entity.id
_entity.type
_entity.pdbx_description
1 polymer ?
#
loop_
_entity_poly.entity_id
_entity_poly.type
_entity_poly.pdbx_seq_one_letter_code
_entity_poly.pdbx_strand_id
1 'polypeptide(L)'
;MPQTLQIKRSTTTATPPTLAVGELAWSEVSDNLFIGESGNVVTPIAGPGTFARKADSLAITGDVSGTGTVSAGVAVALPATGVTAGSYGSATQVGQFTVDAKGRLTAAANVTITPAWTSITGKPTTLSGYGITDALGLTTAAPSALAASATVGTATTAARADHVHALPTPAAIGAIATTAIGAANGVAGLGADGKVPTSQLPAVAIGGMNYQGTWNASTNTPTIPTASSSNKGFYYKVATAGVTSVSGITDWQIGDWIISNGSAWDKIDNTDSVSSVNGATGAVTITTITGNAGTATKLLTARTIAMTGDVSWTSAAFDGSANVTGSATLASTGVAAASYGSGALIPTFTVDAKGRLTAAGTTTNTPAWSSVTGKPTTLAGYGITDALSTSAAIDGGTF
;
A
#
# COMPACT_ATOMS: atom_id res chain seq x y z
N MET A 1 -7.75 -2.98 31.89
CA MET A 1 -6.39 -3.56 31.81
C MET A 1 -6.17 -4.05 30.37
N PRO A 2 -4.95 -3.96 29.80
CA PRO A 2 -4.68 -4.54 28.48
C PRO A 2 -4.79 -6.07 28.54
N GLN A 3 -5.56 -6.68 27.64
CA GLN A 3 -5.58 -8.14 27.51
C GLN A 3 -4.44 -8.59 26.60
N THR A 4 -3.36 -9.09 27.20
CA THR A 4 -2.21 -9.65 26.48
C THR A 4 -2.57 -11.05 25.98
N LEU A 5 -3.00 -11.18 24.73
CA LEU A 5 -3.23 -12.48 24.11
C LEU A 5 -1.88 -13.20 23.90
N GLN A 6 -1.64 -14.25 24.69
CA GLN A 6 -0.44 -15.08 24.57
C GLN A 6 -0.70 -16.24 23.62
N ILE A 7 0.04 -16.27 22.50
CA ILE A 7 0.11 -17.42 21.59
C ILE A 7 1.28 -18.35 21.98
N LYS A 8 1.26 -19.60 21.50
CA LYS A 8 2.42 -20.51 21.62
C LYS A 8 3.66 -19.86 21.00
N ARG A 9 4.84 -20.09 21.57
CA ARG A 9 6.13 -19.62 21.05
C ARG A 9 7.21 -20.69 21.19
N SER A 10 8.20 -20.69 20.29
CA SER A 10 9.41 -21.49 20.43
C SER A 10 10.67 -20.69 20.07
N THR A 11 11.71 -20.83 20.89
CA THR A 11 13.06 -20.27 20.69
C THR A 11 14.05 -21.32 20.15
N THR A 12 13.60 -22.55 19.91
CA THR A 12 14.46 -23.68 19.49
C THR A 12 13.90 -24.48 18.32
N THR A 13 12.65 -24.25 17.90
CA THR A 13 11.98 -25.00 16.83
C THR A 13 11.57 -24.08 15.70
N ALA A 14 12.13 -24.28 14.50
CA ALA A 14 11.84 -23.46 13.33
C ALA A 14 10.38 -23.58 12.84
N THR A 15 9.80 -24.78 12.89
CA THR A 15 8.40 -25.05 12.53
C THR A 15 7.76 -25.87 13.67
N PRO A 16 6.60 -25.47 14.22
CA PRO A 16 5.89 -26.25 15.22
C PRO A 16 5.55 -27.66 14.70
N PRO A 17 5.77 -28.74 15.48
CA PRO A 17 5.56 -30.10 15.00
C PRO A 17 4.07 -30.46 14.86
N THR A 18 3.20 -29.86 15.67
CA THR A 18 1.72 -29.95 15.59
C THR A 18 1.10 -28.67 16.13
N LEU A 19 -0.09 -28.33 15.63
CA LEU A 19 -0.98 -27.28 16.15
C LEU A 19 -2.43 -27.75 15.99
N ALA A 20 -3.32 -27.37 16.91
CA ALA A 20 -4.75 -27.60 16.72
C ALA A 20 -5.31 -26.73 15.57
N VAL A 21 -6.44 -27.12 14.97
CA VAL A 21 -7.05 -26.35 13.87
C VAL A 21 -7.37 -24.93 14.33
N GLY A 22 -6.80 -23.93 13.66
CA GLY A 22 -6.94 -22.52 14.01
C GLY A 22 -6.02 -22.01 15.14
N GLU A 23 -5.23 -22.88 15.79
CA GLU A 23 -4.28 -22.49 16.83
C GLU A 23 -3.07 -21.77 16.24
N LEU A 24 -2.66 -20.65 16.86
CA LEU A 24 -1.53 -19.82 16.44
C LEU A 24 -0.26 -20.13 17.25
N ALA A 25 0.90 -20.14 16.56
CA ALA A 25 2.20 -20.25 17.20
C ALA A 25 3.29 -19.42 16.48
N TRP A 26 4.20 -18.81 17.24
CA TRP A 26 5.35 -18.08 16.74
C TRP A 26 6.66 -18.88 16.88
N SER A 27 7.58 -18.74 15.93
CA SER A 27 8.96 -19.22 16.05
C SER A 27 9.95 -18.06 16.02
N GLU A 28 10.74 -17.93 17.09
CA GLU A 28 11.88 -17.00 17.18
C GLU A 28 13.14 -17.57 16.48
N VAL A 29 13.02 -18.74 15.81
CA VAL A 29 14.10 -19.39 15.01
C VAL A 29 13.89 -19.21 13.51
N SER A 30 12.64 -19.10 13.06
CA SER A 30 12.31 -18.88 11.65
C SER A 30 11.58 -17.56 11.38
N ASP A 31 11.34 -16.75 12.42
CA ASP A 31 10.54 -15.51 12.41
C ASP A 31 9.14 -15.67 11.78
N ASN A 32 8.57 -16.87 11.86
CA ASN A 32 7.27 -17.20 11.29
C ASN A 32 6.16 -17.26 12.35
N LEU A 33 4.98 -16.75 11.97
CA LEU A 33 3.71 -17.08 12.60
C LEU A 33 3.08 -18.24 11.84
N PHE A 34 2.73 -19.30 12.55
CA PHE A 34 2.08 -20.49 12.03
C PHE A 34 0.64 -20.59 12.52
N ILE A 35 -0.17 -21.34 11.78
CA ILE A 35 -1.52 -21.75 12.16
C ILE A 35 -1.73 -23.24 11.86
N GLY A 36 -2.48 -23.93 12.71
CA GLY A 36 -2.90 -25.32 12.45
C GLY A 36 -4.06 -25.40 11.44
N GLU A 37 -4.06 -26.45 10.62
CA GLU A 37 -5.13 -26.83 9.70
C GLU A 37 -5.70 -28.23 10.04
N SER A 38 -6.81 -28.61 9.42
CA SER A 38 -7.27 -30.00 9.47
C SER A 38 -6.25 -30.94 8.83
N GLY A 39 -6.29 -32.22 9.22
CA GLY A 39 -5.24 -33.18 8.86
C GLY A 39 -3.91 -32.99 9.61
N ASN A 40 -3.87 -32.19 10.69
CA ASN A 40 -2.70 -31.94 11.53
C ASN A 40 -1.56 -31.19 10.80
N VAL A 41 -1.91 -30.43 9.76
CA VAL A 41 -0.98 -29.61 8.96
C VAL A 41 -0.64 -28.30 9.70
N VAL A 42 0.61 -27.85 9.61
CA VAL A 42 1.09 -26.60 10.20
C VAL A 42 1.57 -25.67 9.08
N THR A 43 0.86 -24.56 8.86
CA THR A 43 1.11 -23.64 7.74
C THR A 43 1.68 -22.30 8.23
N PRO A 44 2.79 -21.79 7.67
CA PRO A 44 3.24 -20.43 7.93
C PRO A 44 2.31 -19.41 7.26
N ILE A 45 1.85 -18.42 8.03
CA ILE A 45 0.94 -17.34 7.59
C ILE A 45 1.53 -15.93 7.76
N ALA A 46 2.61 -15.79 8.54
CA ALA A 46 3.52 -14.65 8.49
C ALA A 46 4.96 -15.15 8.67
N GLY A 47 5.93 -14.30 8.38
CA GLY A 47 7.36 -14.60 8.32
C GLY A 47 8.23 -13.36 8.55
N PRO A 48 9.57 -13.47 8.44
CA PRO A 48 10.48 -12.34 8.56
C PRO A 48 10.17 -11.28 7.50
N GLY A 49 9.63 -10.15 7.95
CA GLY A 49 9.15 -9.05 7.10
C GLY A 49 7.65 -9.06 6.78
N THR A 50 6.91 -10.13 7.12
CA THR A 50 5.52 -10.36 6.67
C THR A 50 4.45 -10.00 7.71
N PHE A 51 4.65 -8.94 8.50
CA PHE A 51 3.50 -8.16 8.99
C PHE A 51 2.97 -7.29 7.84
N ALA A 52 2.45 -7.96 6.82
CA ALA A 52 2.01 -7.36 5.57
C ALA A 52 0.74 -6.52 5.79
N ARG A 53 0.92 -5.23 6.07
CA ARG A 53 -0.09 -4.20 5.78
C ARG A 53 -0.57 -4.43 4.34
N LYS A 54 -1.89 -4.54 4.13
CA LYS A 54 -2.54 -4.97 2.87
C LYS A 54 -2.09 -4.13 1.66
N ALA A 55 -0.97 -4.54 1.06
CA ALA A 55 -0.27 -3.91 -0.06
C ALA A 55 -0.30 -2.37 -0.05
N ASP A 56 0.43 -1.74 0.87
CA ASP A 56 0.89 -0.36 0.70
C ASP A 56 1.97 -0.32 -0.41
N SER A 57 1.52 -0.50 -1.64
CA SER A 57 2.39 -0.50 -2.82
C SER A 57 2.80 0.94 -3.14
N LEU A 58 4.05 1.29 -2.85
CA LEU A 58 4.67 2.54 -3.31
C LEU A 58 4.98 2.43 -4.81
N ALA A 59 3.92 2.53 -5.62
CA ALA A 59 3.99 2.45 -7.07
C ALA A 59 4.57 3.73 -7.68
N ILE A 60 5.91 3.79 -7.75
CA ILE A 60 6.60 4.81 -8.55
C ILE A 60 6.32 4.52 -10.02
N THR A 61 5.65 5.45 -10.70
CA THR A 61 5.23 5.32 -12.10
C THR A 61 5.64 6.56 -12.87
N GLY A 62 5.97 6.39 -14.16
CA GLY A 62 6.52 7.44 -15.01
C GLY A 62 7.90 7.06 -15.56
N ASP A 63 8.80 8.04 -15.67
CA ASP A 63 10.10 7.89 -16.34
C ASP A 63 11.20 7.21 -15.53
N VAL A 64 10.90 6.77 -14.30
CA VAL A 64 11.84 6.18 -13.35
C VAL A 64 11.21 4.96 -12.72
N SER A 65 11.96 3.86 -12.63
CA SER A 65 11.47 2.58 -12.13
C SER A 65 12.25 2.10 -10.92
N GLY A 66 11.56 1.53 -9.93
CA GLY A 66 12.17 0.94 -8.74
C GLY A 66 11.16 0.08 -7.98
N THR A 67 11.60 -1.07 -7.49
CA THR A 67 10.79 -1.98 -6.68
C THR A 67 11.60 -2.43 -5.47
N GLY A 68 11.12 -2.15 -4.26
CA GLY A 68 11.78 -2.51 -3.01
C GLY A 68 10.90 -2.21 -1.81
N THR A 69 11.23 -2.79 -0.65
CA THR A 69 10.52 -2.52 0.59
C THR A 69 10.97 -1.17 1.17
N VAL A 70 10.02 -0.32 1.55
CA VAL A 70 10.27 1.06 2.02
C VAL A 70 11.25 1.10 3.21
N SER A 71 11.32 0.03 4.02
CA SER A 71 12.22 -0.09 5.17
C SER A 71 13.72 -0.20 4.84
N ALA A 72 14.09 -0.48 3.59
CA ALA A 72 15.49 -0.61 3.15
C ALA A 72 15.95 0.56 2.23
N GLY A 73 15.04 1.49 1.91
CA GLY A 73 15.20 2.43 0.81
C GLY A 73 14.85 1.78 -0.53
N VAL A 74 14.09 2.49 -1.38
CA VAL A 74 13.78 2.01 -2.74
C VAL A 74 14.89 2.48 -3.67
N ALA A 75 15.58 1.54 -4.32
CA ALA A 75 16.48 1.87 -5.42
C ALA A 75 15.64 2.32 -6.63
N VAL A 76 15.79 3.59 -7.02
CA VAL A 76 15.01 4.24 -8.07
C VAL A 76 15.96 4.63 -9.20
N ALA A 77 15.82 3.98 -10.36
CA ALA A 77 16.73 4.12 -11.48
C ALA A 77 16.00 4.56 -12.75
N LEU A 78 16.64 5.44 -13.52
CA LEU A 78 16.20 5.76 -14.88
C LEU A 78 16.41 4.52 -15.78
N PRO A 79 15.43 4.12 -16.59
CA PRO A 79 15.64 3.14 -17.64
C PRO A 79 16.77 3.60 -18.57
N ALA A 80 17.63 2.66 -18.99
CA ALA A 80 18.66 2.95 -19.97
C ALA A 80 18.03 3.45 -21.29
N THR A 81 18.65 4.45 -21.89
CA THR A 81 18.27 4.92 -23.24
C THR A 81 18.52 3.82 -24.27
N GLY A 82 17.82 3.86 -25.41
CA GLY A 82 18.12 3.00 -26.56
C GLY A 82 19.46 3.30 -27.25
N VAL A 83 20.26 4.21 -26.67
CA VAL A 83 21.57 4.64 -27.16
C VAL A 83 22.66 3.88 -26.44
N THR A 84 23.45 3.12 -27.18
CA THR A 84 24.65 2.44 -26.67
C THR A 84 25.67 3.47 -26.14
N ALA A 85 26.27 3.21 -24.98
CA ALA A 85 27.35 4.06 -24.47
C ALA A 85 28.59 3.99 -25.40
N GLY A 86 29.01 5.13 -25.92
CA GLY A 86 30.16 5.23 -26.84
C GLY A 86 30.33 6.64 -27.40
N SER A 87 31.42 6.84 -28.17
CA SER A 87 31.68 8.09 -28.88
C SER A 87 30.92 8.15 -30.19
N TYR A 88 30.13 9.21 -30.40
CA TYR A 88 29.39 9.45 -31.64
C TYR A 88 30.03 10.61 -32.43
N GLY A 89 30.21 10.39 -33.74
CA GLY A 89 30.99 11.23 -34.64
C GLY A 89 32.43 10.74 -34.85
N SER A 90 33.07 11.24 -35.90
CA SER A 90 34.48 10.98 -36.28
C SER A 90 34.96 12.08 -37.25
N ALA A 91 36.19 11.96 -37.78
CA ALA A 91 36.68 12.87 -38.84
C ALA A 91 35.86 12.83 -40.15
N THR A 92 35.01 11.80 -40.34
CA THR A 92 34.18 11.60 -41.55
C THR A 92 32.72 11.30 -41.24
N GLN A 93 32.27 11.44 -39.98
CA GLN A 93 30.89 11.19 -39.55
C GLN A 93 30.46 12.21 -38.49
N VAL A 94 29.23 12.70 -38.53
CA VAL A 94 28.62 13.48 -37.44
C VAL A 94 27.77 12.55 -36.57
N GLY A 95 27.80 12.75 -35.26
CA GLY A 95 26.76 12.21 -34.39
C GLY A 95 25.45 12.98 -34.63
N GLN A 96 24.42 12.32 -35.16
CA GLN A 96 23.05 12.81 -35.08
C GLN A 96 22.31 12.08 -33.95
N PHE A 97 21.45 12.79 -33.24
CA PHE A 97 20.70 12.26 -32.11
C PHE A 97 19.32 12.90 -32.02
N THR A 98 18.37 12.17 -31.44
CA THR A 98 16.99 12.61 -31.21
C THR A 98 16.73 12.64 -29.72
N VAL A 99 16.08 13.71 -29.22
CA VAL A 99 15.60 13.80 -27.84
C VAL A 99 14.08 13.59 -27.75
N ASP A 100 13.59 12.97 -26.68
CA ASP A 100 12.16 12.95 -26.37
C ASP A 100 11.69 14.32 -25.84
N ALA A 101 10.37 14.47 -25.65
CA ALA A 101 9.76 15.68 -25.09
C ALA A 101 10.16 15.97 -23.62
N LYS A 102 11.04 15.15 -23.02
CA LYS A 102 11.59 15.26 -21.67
C LYS A 102 13.13 15.42 -21.70
N GLY A 103 13.72 15.60 -22.87
CA GLY A 103 15.14 15.87 -23.08
C GLY A 103 16.07 14.65 -23.10
N ARG A 104 15.55 13.42 -23.04
CA ARG A 104 16.38 12.20 -23.06
C ARG A 104 16.71 11.77 -24.49
N LEU A 105 17.94 11.33 -24.73
CA LEU A 105 18.33 10.75 -26.02
C LEU A 105 17.56 9.44 -26.28
N THR A 106 16.81 9.38 -27.37
CA THR A 106 16.06 8.19 -27.81
C THR A 106 16.74 7.44 -28.95
N ALA A 107 17.54 8.14 -29.75
CA ALA A 107 18.41 7.57 -30.77
C ALA A 107 19.70 8.40 -30.88
N ALA A 108 20.81 7.75 -31.22
CA ALA A 108 22.04 8.38 -31.64
C ALA A 108 22.73 7.49 -32.68
N ALA A 109 23.24 8.09 -33.76
CA ALA A 109 23.87 7.39 -34.86
C ALA A 109 25.00 8.23 -35.48
N ASN A 110 26.05 7.55 -35.94
CA ASN A 110 27.05 8.17 -36.81
C ASN A 110 26.47 8.27 -38.21
N VAL A 111 26.08 9.47 -38.62
CA VAL A 111 25.70 9.77 -40.01
C VAL A 111 26.94 10.26 -40.73
N THR A 112 27.31 9.60 -41.83
CA THR A 112 28.49 9.96 -42.61
C THR A 112 28.42 11.41 -43.05
N ILE A 113 29.55 12.13 -42.92
CA ILE A 113 29.77 13.44 -43.50
C ILE A 113 29.95 13.22 -45.00
N THR A 114 28.80 13.02 -45.65
CA THR A 114 28.62 13.11 -47.10
C THR A 114 28.07 14.51 -47.36
N PRO A 115 28.92 15.56 -47.40
CA PRO A 115 28.44 16.87 -47.80
C PRO A 115 27.97 16.73 -49.25
N ALA A 116 26.65 16.79 -49.46
CA ALA A 116 26.13 17.00 -50.79
C ALA A 116 26.83 18.23 -51.39
N TRP A 117 27.17 18.21 -52.68
CA TRP A 117 27.95 19.28 -53.31
C TRP A 117 27.41 20.69 -52.98
N THR A 118 26.10 20.79 -52.77
CA THR A 118 25.36 22.00 -52.38
C THR A 118 25.59 22.52 -50.94
N SER A 119 26.02 21.72 -49.97
CA SER A 119 26.13 22.16 -48.55
C SER A 119 27.42 22.91 -48.20
N ILE A 120 28.48 22.76 -48.99
CA ILE A 120 29.78 23.41 -48.74
C ILE A 120 29.62 24.94 -48.77
N THR A 121 29.86 25.64 -47.66
CA THR A 121 29.94 27.11 -47.64
C THR A 121 31.38 27.55 -47.92
N GLY A 122 31.56 28.74 -48.50
CA GLY A 122 32.80 29.05 -49.22
C GLY A 122 32.99 28.16 -50.46
N LYS A 123 31.86 27.71 -51.05
CA LYS A 123 31.82 26.96 -52.30
C LYS A 123 32.47 27.77 -53.42
N PRO A 124 33.13 27.14 -54.40
CA PRO A 124 33.82 27.87 -55.44
C PRO A 124 32.80 28.52 -56.39
N THR A 125 32.95 29.82 -56.63
CA THR A 125 32.07 30.63 -57.49
C THR A 125 32.82 31.35 -58.61
N THR A 126 34.16 31.24 -58.64
CA THR A 126 35.06 31.57 -59.76
C THR A 126 36.16 30.51 -59.82
N LEU A 127 36.95 30.43 -60.90
CA LEU A 127 37.99 29.38 -61.08
C LEU A 127 38.99 29.29 -59.91
N SER A 128 39.33 30.45 -59.34
CA SER A 128 40.56 30.61 -58.55
C SER A 128 40.42 30.09 -57.12
N GLY A 129 41.51 29.49 -56.61
CA GLY A 129 41.68 29.13 -55.19
C GLY A 129 41.16 27.76 -54.77
N TYR A 130 40.24 27.14 -55.53
CA TYR A 130 39.53 25.93 -55.11
C TYR A 130 39.70 24.71 -56.04
N GLY A 131 40.78 24.66 -56.83
CA GLY A 131 41.13 23.50 -57.66
C GLY A 131 40.23 23.23 -58.88
N ILE A 132 39.15 23.98 -59.07
CA ILE A 132 38.13 23.82 -60.11
C ILE A 132 38.69 23.83 -61.54
N THR A 133 37.96 23.25 -62.51
CA THR A 133 37.92 23.85 -63.86
C THR A 133 36.52 24.01 -64.52
N ASP A 134 35.49 23.16 -64.31
CA ASP A 134 34.18 23.30 -65.03
C ASP A 134 32.90 22.81 -64.26
N ALA A 135 31.73 23.33 -64.66
CA ALA A 135 30.35 22.80 -64.50
C ALA A 135 29.40 23.36 -63.40
N LEU A 136 28.54 22.53 -62.73
CA LEU A 136 27.44 22.89 -61.76
C LEU A 136 26.89 21.68 -60.89
N GLY A 137 25.93 21.85 -59.93
CA GLY A 137 25.31 20.74 -59.11
C GLY A 137 24.11 21.06 -58.14
N LEU A 138 23.48 20.06 -57.43
CA LEU A 138 22.14 20.16 -56.75
C LEU A 138 21.91 19.44 -55.36
N THR A 139 20.66 19.18 -54.88
CA THR A 139 20.20 19.02 -53.44
C THR A 139 19.23 17.83 -53.06
N THR A 140 19.10 17.40 -51.78
CA THR A 140 18.14 16.33 -51.26
C THR A 140 17.71 16.41 -49.74
N ALA A 141 16.68 15.64 -49.28
CA ALA A 141 16.15 15.41 -47.87
C ALA A 141 15.23 14.12 -47.82
N ALA A 142 14.54 13.53 -46.80
CA ALA A 142 14.20 13.58 -45.33
C ALA A 142 13.69 12.12 -44.88
N PRO A 143 12.90 11.73 -43.81
CA PRO A 143 12.43 12.27 -42.49
C PRO A 143 13.01 11.48 -41.25
N SER A 144 12.43 10.96 -40.12
CA SER A 144 11.11 10.60 -39.46
C SER A 144 11.25 10.67 -37.87
N ALA A 145 10.53 10.10 -36.85
CA ALA A 145 9.50 9.04 -36.55
C ALA A 145 8.61 9.46 -35.29
N LEU A 146 8.02 8.72 -34.29
CA LEU A 146 7.93 7.33 -33.72
C LEU A 146 6.47 7.04 -33.14
N ALA A 147 5.99 6.40 -32.02
CA ALA A 147 6.34 5.73 -30.70
C ALA A 147 5.16 4.72 -30.28
N ALA A 148 4.77 4.20 -29.07
CA ALA A 148 5.06 4.20 -27.59
C ALA A 148 4.35 3.00 -26.81
N SER A 149 4.43 2.82 -25.44
CA SER A 149 3.72 1.79 -24.57
C SER A 149 3.77 2.14 -23.02
N ALA A 150 3.34 1.44 -21.91
CA ALA A 150 2.82 0.07 -21.50
C ALA A 150 2.11 0.07 -20.06
N THR A 151 1.70 -1.07 -19.42
CA THR A 151 0.87 -1.18 -18.13
C THR A 151 1.09 -2.41 -17.16
N VAL A 152 0.45 -2.45 -15.94
CA VAL A 152 0.46 -3.47 -14.79
C VAL A 152 -0.87 -3.42 -13.93
N GLY A 153 -1.26 -4.12 -12.81
CA GLY A 153 -0.82 -5.17 -11.80
C GLY A 153 -1.57 -4.98 -10.41
N THR A 154 -1.75 -5.80 -9.32
CA THR A 154 -1.56 -7.22 -8.81
C THR A 154 -2.42 -7.48 -7.49
N ALA A 155 -2.47 -8.69 -6.81
CA ALA A 155 -3.33 -8.99 -5.60
C ALA A 155 -2.96 -10.23 -4.65
N THR A 156 -3.61 -10.46 -3.47
CA THR A 156 -3.37 -11.56 -2.44
C THR A 156 -4.61 -12.06 -1.55
N THR A 157 -4.83 -13.40 -1.24
CA THR A 157 -6.00 -14.13 -0.52
C THR A 157 -5.74 -15.67 -0.15
N ALA A 158 -6.50 -16.62 0.53
CA ALA A 158 -7.63 -16.82 1.54
C ALA A 158 -7.93 -18.37 1.94
N ALA A 159 -8.74 -18.77 2.99
CA ALA A 159 -9.10 -20.20 3.49
C ALA A 159 -10.30 -20.27 4.57
N ARG A 160 -10.91 -21.31 5.27
CA ARG A 160 -11.19 -22.83 5.39
C ARG A 160 -12.19 -23.13 6.63
N ALA A 161 -12.74 -24.29 7.17
CA ALA A 161 -13.25 -25.68 6.83
C ALA A 161 -13.97 -26.47 8.06
N ASP A 162 -14.63 -27.67 7.87
CA ASP A 162 -15.03 -28.83 8.82
C ASP A 162 -16.18 -28.74 9.94
N HIS A 163 -16.84 -29.76 10.64
CA HIS A 163 -17.32 -31.22 10.52
C HIS A 163 -18.32 -31.71 11.70
N VAL A 164 -19.06 -32.89 11.71
CA VAL A 164 -20.13 -33.34 12.75
C VAL A 164 -20.50 -34.89 12.94
N HIS A 165 -21.30 -35.37 13.98
CA HIS A 165 -21.86 -36.78 14.25
C HIS A 165 -23.16 -36.93 15.19
N ALA A 166 -23.75 -38.15 15.50
CA ALA A 166 -25.16 -38.35 16.06
C ALA A 166 -25.58 -39.63 16.92
N LEU A 167 -26.88 -39.72 17.37
CA LEU A 167 -27.71 -40.81 18.08
C LEU A 167 -27.77 -40.80 19.66
N PRO A 168 -28.62 -41.54 20.48
CA PRO A 168 -29.74 -42.55 20.29
C PRO A 168 -31.05 -42.35 21.18
N THR A 169 -31.86 -43.39 21.59
CA THR A 169 -33.14 -43.28 22.41
C THR A 169 -33.38 -44.27 23.61
N PRO A 170 -33.66 -43.78 24.85
CA PRO A 170 -34.11 -44.61 26.00
C PRO A 170 -35.63 -44.89 26.11
N ALA A 171 -36.21 -45.65 25.16
CA ALA A 171 -37.60 -46.14 25.26
C ALA A 171 -37.73 -47.57 25.84
N ALA A 172 -36.61 -48.18 26.24
CA ALA A 172 -36.59 -49.20 27.28
C ALA A 172 -36.79 -48.50 28.65
N ILE A 173 -37.98 -47.92 28.86
CA ILE A 173 -38.16 -46.64 29.57
C ILE A 173 -37.86 -46.59 31.09
N GLY A 174 -37.94 -47.70 31.82
CA GLY A 174 -37.73 -47.71 33.28
C GLY A 174 -38.79 -46.94 34.10
N ALA A 175 -40.02 -47.47 34.19
CA ALA A 175 -41.09 -46.90 35.02
C ALA A 175 -40.90 -47.18 36.54
N ILE A 176 -41.46 -46.32 37.40
CA ILE A 176 -41.16 -46.25 38.84
C ILE A 176 -42.31 -46.80 39.70
N ALA A 177 -41.99 -47.51 40.79
CA ALA A 177 -42.95 -48.12 41.71
C ALA A 177 -43.59 -47.11 42.68
N THR A 178 -44.91 -47.18 42.85
CA THR A 178 -45.71 -46.20 43.60
C THR A 178 -45.49 -46.22 45.12
N THR A 179 -45.01 -47.32 45.70
CA THR A 179 -44.71 -47.41 47.14
C THR A 179 -43.46 -46.63 47.56
N ALA A 180 -42.62 -46.20 46.61
CA ALA A 180 -41.52 -45.29 46.89
C ALA A 180 -42.00 -43.83 47.06
N ILE A 181 -43.23 -43.50 46.68
CA ILE A 181 -43.69 -42.12 46.56
C ILE A 181 -43.92 -41.47 47.94
N GLY A 182 -43.13 -40.45 48.24
CA GLY A 182 -43.23 -39.62 49.46
C GLY A 182 -42.57 -40.20 50.71
N ALA A 183 -41.91 -41.35 50.61
CA ALA A 183 -41.22 -42.00 51.71
C ALA A 183 -39.78 -41.47 51.91
N ALA A 184 -39.26 -41.54 53.13
CA ALA A 184 -37.82 -41.36 53.36
C ALA A 184 -37.02 -42.43 52.60
N ASN A 185 -35.99 -42.02 51.85
CA ASN A 185 -35.25 -42.85 50.89
C ASN A 185 -36.08 -43.39 49.70
N GLY A 186 -37.24 -42.79 49.43
CA GLY A 186 -38.08 -43.07 48.26
C GLY A 186 -37.90 -42.04 47.13
N VAL A 187 -38.91 -41.94 46.26
CA VAL A 187 -39.05 -40.86 45.27
C VAL A 187 -40.02 -39.80 45.79
N ALA A 188 -39.89 -38.54 45.37
CA ALA A 188 -40.77 -37.48 45.85
C ALA A 188 -42.25 -37.70 45.42
N GLY A 189 -43.20 -37.38 46.31
CA GLY A 189 -44.63 -37.43 46.02
C GLY A 189 -45.20 -36.09 45.60
N LEU A 190 -46.34 -36.10 44.91
CA LEU A 190 -47.08 -34.89 44.55
C LEU A 190 -48.29 -34.72 45.47
N GLY A 191 -48.48 -33.50 45.99
CA GLY A 191 -49.68 -33.11 46.71
C GLY A 191 -50.88 -32.87 45.79
N ALA A 192 -52.01 -32.48 46.39
CA ALA A 192 -53.26 -32.19 45.66
C ALA A 192 -53.16 -31.02 44.65
N ASP A 193 -52.09 -30.23 44.71
CA ASP A 193 -51.77 -29.14 43.79
C ASP A 193 -50.74 -29.54 42.69
N GLY A 194 -50.40 -30.83 42.61
CA GLY A 194 -49.47 -31.39 41.62
C GLY A 194 -47.98 -31.13 41.90
N LYS A 195 -47.59 -30.72 43.11
CA LYS A 195 -46.19 -30.36 43.46
C LYS A 195 -45.67 -31.17 44.64
N VAL A 196 -44.34 -31.25 44.78
CA VAL A 196 -43.72 -31.89 45.94
C VAL A 196 -44.02 -31.10 47.21
N PRO A 197 -44.65 -31.70 48.25
CA PRO A 197 -44.93 -31.01 49.51
C PRO A 197 -43.66 -30.44 50.13
N THR A 198 -43.73 -29.23 50.67
CA THR A 198 -42.57 -28.55 51.28
C THR A 198 -41.98 -29.31 52.47
N SER A 199 -42.75 -30.18 53.12
CA SER A 199 -42.29 -31.12 54.16
C SER A 199 -41.42 -32.28 53.65
N GLN A 200 -41.42 -32.55 52.34
CA GLN A 200 -40.52 -33.51 51.67
C GLN A 200 -39.27 -32.83 51.08
N LEU A 201 -39.14 -31.51 51.23
CA LEU A 201 -37.99 -30.74 50.76
C LEU A 201 -37.09 -30.35 51.96
N PRO A 202 -35.75 -30.44 51.84
CA PRO A 202 -34.84 -29.94 52.88
C PRO A 202 -35.05 -28.45 53.14
N ALA A 203 -34.76 -27.98 54.37
CA ALA A 203 -34.96 -26.58 54.79
C ALA A 203 -34.26 -25.53 53.89
N VAL A 204 -33.25 -25.93 53.11
CA VAL A 204 -32.62 -25.10 52.05
C VAL A 204 -33.65 -24.60 51.02
N ALA A 205 -34.71 -25.36 50.75
CA ALA A 205 -35.80 -24.95 49.87
C ALA A 205 -36.63 -23.77 50.42
N ILE A 206 -36.63 -23.55 51.73
CA ILE A 206 -37.28 -22.40 52.39
C ILE A 206 -36.39 -21.14 52.29
N GLY A 207 -35.11 -21.28 51.92
CA GLY A 207 -34.21 -20.18 51.54
C GLY A 207 -34.14 -19.89 50.05
N GLY A 208 -35.01 -20.48 49.22
CA GLY A 208 -34.97 -20.35 47.76
C GLY A 208 -35.40 -18.97 47.24
N MET A 209 -34.87 -18.61 46.06
CA MET A 209 -35.25 -17.40 45.31
C MET A 209 -36.72 -17.49 44.86
N ASN A 210 -37.63 -16.80 45.57
CA ASN A 210 -39.07 -16.85 45.31
C ASN A 210 -39.54 -15.59 44.55
N TYR A 211 -39.80 -15.71 43.24
CA TYR A 211 -40.13 -14.57 42.39
C TYR A 211 -41.53 -14.03 42.66
N GLN A 212 -41.62 -12.77 43.08
CA GLN A 212 -42.87 -12.07 43.39
C GLN A 212 -43.40 -11.23 42.22
N GLY A 213 -42.63 -11.09 41.13
CA GLY A 213 -43.00 -10.33 39.93
C GLY A 213 -42.10 -9.13 39.66
N THR A 214 -42.60 -8.20 38.84
CA THR A 214 -41.90 -6.96 38.51
C THR A 214 -42.19 -5.86 39.54
N TRP A 215 -41.27 -4.91 39.66
CA TRP A 215 -41.39 -3.73 40.53
C TRP A 215 -41.07 -2.44 39.78
N ASN A 216 -41.84 -1.39 40.07
CA ASN A 216 -41.59 -0.02 39.65
C ASN A 216 -40.94 0.76 40.80
N ALA A 217 -39.65 1.06 40.68
CA ALA A 217 -38.86 1.75 41.69
C ALA A 217 -39.08 3.28 41.71
N SER A 218 -39.82 3.84 40.75
CA SER A 218 -40.23 5.26 40.77
C SER A 218 -41.49 5.52 41.61
N THR A 219 -42.39 4.53 41.73
CA THR A 219 -43.67 4.66 42.46
C THR A 219 -43.80 3.69 43.64
N ASN A 220 -42.77 2.88 43.93
CA ASN A 220 -42.83 1.75 44.85
C ASN A 220 -44.06 0.85 44.61
N THR A 221 -44.19 0.29 43.40
CA THR A 221 -45.39 -0.48 43.01
C THR A 221 -45.01 -1.84 42.40
N PRO A 222 -45.47 -2.98 42.97
CA PRO A 222 -46.14 -3.11 44.26
C PRO A 222 -45.28 -2.61 45.41
N THR A 223 -45.89 -2.21 46.53
CA THR A 223 -45.16 -1.70 47.69
C THR A 223 -44.27 -2.79 48.27
N ILE A 224 -42.95 -2.58 48.27
CA ILE A 224 -42.01 -3.48 48.93
C ILE A 224 -42.23 -3.39 50.45
N PRO A 225 -42.63 -4.48 51.14
CA PRO A 225 -42.90 -4.46 52.57
C PRO A 225 -41.59 -4.45 53.36
N THR A 226 -41.64 -4.10 54.66
CA THR A 226 -40.49 -4.25 55.55
C THR A 226 -39.94 -5.69 55.50
N ALA A 227 -38.62 -5.84 55.36
CA ALA A 227 -37.98 -7.16 55.35
C ALA A 227 -38.21 -7.88 56.69
N SER A 228 -38.50 -9.17 56.62
CA SER A 228 -38.77 -10.01 57.79
C SER A 228 -38.58 -11.49 57.46
N SER A 229 -38.47 -12.34 58.49
CA SER A 229 -38.28 -13.78 58.31
C SER A 229 -39.37 -14.47 57.47
N SER A 230 -40.58 -13.90 57.37
CA SER A 230 -41.68 -14.42 56.55
C SER A 230 -41.61 -14.03 55.07
N ASN A 231 -40.75 -13.09 54.67
CA ASN A 231 -40.50 -12.73 53.27
C ASN A 231 -39.06 -13.01 52.81
N LYS A 232 -38.26 -13.74 53.61
CA LYS A 232 -36.91 -14.20 53.23
C LYS A 232 -36.96 -14.96 51.89
N GLY A 233 -36.03 -14.64 51.00
CA GLY A 233 -35.93 -15.23 49.66
C GLY A 233 -36.89 -14.63 48.62
N PHE A 234 -37.86 -13.81 49.03
CA PHE A 234 -38.75 -13.11 48.08
C PHE A 234 -37.91 -12.12 47.27
N TYR A 235 -38.09 -12.11 45.94
CA TYR A 235 -37.44 -11.13 45.08
C TYR A 235 -38.35 -10.58 43.99
N TYR A 236 -38.10 -9.32 43.60
CA TYR A 236 -38.73 -8.67 42.46
C TYR A 236 -37.66 -8.24 41.45
N LYS A 237 -38.05 -8.09 40.19
CA LYS A 237 -37.19 -7.50 39.14
C LYS A 237 -37.65 -6.08 38.81
N VAL A 238 -36.73 -5.12 38.81
CA VAL A 238 -37.01 -3.72 38.43
C VAL A 238 -37.39 -3.65 36.95
N ALA A 239 -38.63 -3.25 36.68
CA ALA A 239 -39.16 -3.01 35.33
C ALA A 239 -39.24 -1.51 34.98
N THR A 240 -39.15 -0.64 35.99
CA THR A 240 -39.08 0.82 35.82
C THR A 240 -38.09 1.37 36.85
N ALA A 241 -37.05 2.06 36.37
CA ALA A 241 -36.02 2.67 37.21
C ALA A 241 -36.58 3.76 38.14
N GLY A 242 -35.91 4.03 39.25
CA GLY A 242 -36.30 5.09 40.17
C GLY A 242 -35.54 5.08 41.50
N VAL A 243 -35.90 6.02 42.38
CA VAL A 243 -35.13 6.36 43.59
C VAL A 243 -35.84 6.04 44.90
N THR A 244 -36.81 5.12 44.89
CA THR A 244 -37.46 4.65 46.13
C THR A 244 -36.41 4.09 47.08
N SER A 245 -36.30 4.65 48.29
CA SER A 245 -35.43 4.08 49.33
C SER A 245 -36.04 2.79 49.89
N VAL A 246 -35.35 1.67 49.71
CA VAL A 246 -35.66 0.40 50.38
C VAL A 246 -34.39 -0.08 51.08
N SER A 247 -34.47 -0.30 52.40
CA SER A 247 -33.30 -0.65 53.25
C SER A 247 -32.09 0.31 53.09
N GLY A 248 -32.33 1.56 52.69
CA GLY A 248 -31.30 2.59 52.43
C GLY A 248 -30.82 2.67 50.98
N ILE A 249 -31.16 1.72 50.12
CA ILE A 249 -30.76 1.67 48.72
C ILE A 249 -31.72 2.53 47.87
N THR A 250 -31.17 3.47 47.10
CA THR A 250 -31.92 4.46 46.30
C THR A 250 -31.52 4.53 44.81
N ASP A 251 -30.68 3.61 44.33
CA ASP A 251 -30.36 3.48 42.90
C ASP A 251 -30.89 2.14 42.37
N TRP A 252 -31.95 2.22 41.57
CA TRP A 252 -32.62 1.07 40.97
C TRP A 252 -32.83 1.33 39.48
N GLN A 253 -32.22 0.50 38.64
CA GLN A 253 -32.21 0.61 37.19
C GLN A 253 -32.94 -0.58 36.54
N ILE A 254 -33.41 -0.42 35.30
CA ILE A 254 -34.25 -1.44 34.65
C ILE A 254 -33.40 -2.69 34.35
N GLY A 255 -33.67 -3.77 35.07
CA GLY A 255 -32.90 -5.00 34.98
C GLY A 255 -32.49 -5.54 36.34
N ASP A 256 -32.25 -4.65 37.32
CA ASP A 256 -31.81 -4.97 38.68
C ASP A 256 -32.84 -5.84 39.44
N TRP A 257 -32.38 -6.61 40.42
CA TRP A 257 -33.24 -7.40 41.29
C TRP A 257 -33.14 -6.88 42.74
N ILE A 258 -34.27 -6.92 43.44
CA ILE A 258 -34.36 -6.59 44.87
C ILE A 258 -34.82 -7.84 45.63
N ILE A 259 -34.07 -8.29 46.64
CA ILE A 259 -34.32 -9.54 47.37
C ILE A 259 -34.28 -9.36 48.90
N SER A 260 -35.24 -9.94 49.62
CA SER A 260 -35.23 -9.94 51.08
C SER A 260 -34.33 -11.05 51.63
N ASN A 261 -33.33 -10.69 52.42
CA ASN A 261 -32.53 -11.65 53.19
C ASN A 261 -33.22 -12.10 54.49
N GLY A 262 -34.38 -11.55 54.82
CA GLY A 262 -35.14 -11.79 56.05
C GLY A 262 -34.99 -10.72 57.14
N SER A 263 -34.09 -9.75 56.94
CA SER A 263 -33.86 -8.60 57.85
C SER A 263 -33.71 -7.27 57.10
N ALA A 264 -33.22 -7.30 55.86
CA ALA A 264 -33.17 -6.17 54.93
C ALA A 264 -33.48 -6.65 53.49
N TRP A 265 -33.72 -5.70 52.59
CA TRP A 265 -33.70 -5.95 51.15
C TRP A 265 -32.34 -5.58 50.57
N ASP A 266 -31.71 -6.53 49.89
CA ASP A 266 -30.44 -6.35 49.19
C ASP A 266 -30.70 -6.09 47.70
N LYS A 267 -29.83 -5.29 47.07
CA LYS A 267 -29.79 -5.12 45.60
C LYS A 267 -28.86 -6.15 44.98
N ILE A 268 -29.33 -6.86 43.96
CA ILE A 268 -28.47 -7.53 42.98
C ILE A 268 -28.47 -6.62 41.75
N ASP A 269 -27.34 -5.94 41.52
CA ASP A 269 -27.17 -5.11 40.34
C ASP A 269 -27.01 -5.98 39.10
N ASN A 270 -27.76 -5.66 38.05
CA ASN A 270 -27.77 -6.42 36.80
C ASN A 270 -27.75 -5.48 35.58
N THR A 271 -27.45 -4.19 35.76
CA THR A 271 -27.55 -3.20 34.69
C THR A 271 -26.20 -2.94 33.98
N ASP A 272 -25.08 -3.16 34.66
CA ASP A 272 -23.73 -2.99 34.10
C ASP A 272 -23.33 -4.12 33.11
N SER A 273 -23.77 -3.97 31.86
CA SER A 273 -23.48 -4.91 30.76
C SER A 273 -22.04 -4.84 30.21
N VAL A 274 -21.22 -3.86 30.62
CA VAL A 274 -19.80 -3.73 30.23
C VAL A 274 -18.97 -3.25 31.42
N SER A 275 -18.01 -4.07 31.85
CA SER A 275 -17.14 -3.77 33.00
C SER A 275 -15.98 -2.82 32.70
N SER A 276 -15.48 -2.76 31.45
CA SER A 276 -14.84 -1.57 30.88
C SER A 276 -14.49 -1.73 29.40
N VAL A 277 -14.62 -0.64 28.62
CA VAL A 277 -13.97 -0.44 27.32
C VAL A 277 -13.23 0.90 27.36
N ASN A 278 -11.90 0.86 27.36
CA ASN A 278 -11.02 2.04 27.51
C ASN A 278 -11.37 2.96 28.71
N GLY A 279 -11.96 2.41 29.78
CA GLY A 279 -12.40 3.16 30.96
C GLY A 279 -13.87 3.58 30.99
N ALA A 280 -14.62 3.43 29.89
CA ALA A 280 -16.08 3.57 29.90
C ALA A 280 -16.77 2.26 30.30
N THR A 281 -17.88 2.34 31.04
CA THR A 281 -18.73 1.21 31.48
C THR A 281 -20.13 1.32 30.87
N GLY A 282 -20.99 0.31 31.11
CA GLY A 282 -22.38 0.31 30.63
C GLY A 282 -22.54 0.20 29.11
N ALA A 283 -23.58 0.83 28.55
CA ALA A 283 -23.91 0.71 27.12
C ALA A 283 -22.96 1.53 26.21
N VAL A 284 -21.84 0.94 25.78
CA VAL A 284 -20.83 1.60 24.94
C VAL A 284 -21.13 1.44 23.43
N THR A 285 -21.83 2.42 22.84
CA THR A 285 -22.03 2.51 21.39
C THR A 285 -20.81 3.13 20.71
N ILE A 286 -20.09 2.36 19.87
CA ILE A 286 -18.92 2.84 19.11
C ILE A 286 -19.26 2.91 17.61
N THR A 287 -19.48 4.13 17.09
CA THR A 287 -19.75 4.36 15.67
C THR A 287 -18.51 4.11 14.79
N THR A 288 -17.33 4.45 15.29
CA THR A 288 -16.02 4.18 14.66
C THR A 288 -14.95 4.00 15.75
N ILE A 289 -14.10 2.97 15.63
CA ILE A 289 -12.85 2.92 16.41
C ILE A 289 -11.81 3.76 15.68
N THR A 290 -11.80 5.07 15.94
CA THR A 290 -10.68 5.94 15.57
C THR A 290 -9.50 5.64 16.48
N GLY A 291 -8.62 4.75 16.03
CA GLY A 291 -7.46 4.32 16.81
C GLY A 291 -6.24 4.08 15.92
N ASN A 292 -5.16 4.80 16.22
CA ASN A 292 -3.86 4.53 15.60
C ASN A 292 -3.43 3.12 16.01
N ALA A 293 -3.00 2.29 15.04
CA ALA A 293 -2.27 1.06 15.36
C ALA A 293 -1.08 1.41 16.28
N GLY A 294 -0.67 0.52 17.19
CA GLY A 294 0.23 0.88 18.31
C GLY A 294 1.57 1.54 17.94
N THR A 295 2.02 1.41 16.69
CA THR A 295 3.18 2.14 16.13
C THR A 295 2.82 3.51 15.52
N ALA A 296 1.61 3.68 15.00
CA ALA A 296 1.10 4.92 14.39
C ALA A 296 0.77 6.01 15.44
N THR A 297 0.81 5.72 16.74
CA THR A 297 0.87 6.77 17.79
C THR A 297 2.07 7.70 17.58
N LYS A 298 3.13 7.23 16.89
CA LYS A 298 4.28 8.05 16.45
C LYS A 298 3.93 9.12 15.41
N LEU A 299 2.74 9.09 14.81
CA LEU A 299 2.21 10.10 13.89
C LEU A 299 1.21 11.07 14.56
N LEU A 300 0.87 10.87 15.85
CA LEU A 300 0.09 11.85 16.64
C LEU A 300 0.80 13.22 16.67
N THR A 301 2.13 13.21 16.67
CA THR A 301 2.95 14.32 16.19
C THR A 301 3.25 14.07 14.71
N ALA A 302 2.63 14.87 13.84
CA ALA A 302 2.80 14.77 12.39
C ALA A 302 4.28 14.96 11.97
N ARG A 303 4.68 14.32 10.87
CA ARG A 303 6.08 14.24 10.41
C ARG A 303 6.21 14.69 8.97
N THR A 304 7.32 15.32 8.61
CA THR A 304 7.66 15.56 7.21
C THR A 304 8.35 14.34 6.60
N ILE A 305 7.97 14.01 5.36
CA ILE A 305 8.71 13.09 4.48
C ILE A 305 9.60 13.97 3.61
N ALA A 306 10.91 13.71 3.60
CA ALA A 306 11.89 14.51 2.85
C ALA A 306 12.68 13.66 1.87
N MET A 307 12.97 14.23 0.70
CA MET A 307 13.80 13.68 -0.37
C MET A 307 14.87 14.71 -0.74
N THR A 308 16.10 14.25 -0.95
CA THR A 308 17.26 15.08 -1.25
C THR A 308 18.10 14.46 -2.37
N GLY A 309 18.98 15.27 -2.99
CA GLY A 309 19.72 14.90 -4.19
C GLY A 309 19.15 15.62 -5.41
N ASP A 310 18.98 14.92 -6.52
CA ASP A 310 18.50 15.51 -7.80
C ASP A 310 16.98 15.73 -7.85
N VAL A 311 16.25 15.13 -6.92
CA VAL A 311 14.88 15.53 -6.56
C VAL A 311 14.93 16.04 -5.13
N SER A 312 14.69 17.35 -4.96
CA SER A 312 14.58 18.01 -3.67
C SER A 312 13.12 18.31 -3.39
N TRP A 313 12.53 17.62 -2.41
CA TRP A 313 11.12 17.80 -2.04
C TRP A 313 10.91 17.45 -0.57
N THR A 314 9.96 18.12 0.08
CA THR A 314 9.54 17.81 1.45
C THR A 314 8.03 17.96 1.54
N SER A 315 7.36 16.99 2.16
CA SER A 315 5.92 16.99 2.31
C SER A 315 5.44 18.06 3.29
N ALA A 316 4.15 18.41 3.20
CA ALA A 316 3.43 18.92 4.36
C ALA A 316 3.48 17.90 5.52
N ALA A 317 3.17 18.33 6.74
CA ALA A 317 3.20 17.45 7.90
C ALA A 317 2.18 16.30 7.76
N PHE A 318 2.67 15.06 7.75
CA PHE A 318 1.89 13.84 7.56
C PHE A 318 1.58 13.18 8.91
N ASP A 319 0.30 12.97 9.16
CA ASP A 319 -0.30 12.34 10.34
C ASP A 319 -0.98 10.99 10.03
N GLY A 320 -1.20 10.69 8.73
CA GLY A 320 -1.96 9.53 8.27
C GLY A 320 -3.42 9.81 7.88
N SER A 321 -3.89 11.05 7.97
CA SER A 321 -5.28 11.43 7.65
C SER A 321 -5.60 11.43 6.15
N ALA A 322 -4.60 11.69 5.30
CA ALA A 322 -4.75 11.80 3.84
C ALA A 322 -3.50 11.32 3.09
N ASN A 323 -3.65 11.10 1.78
CA ASN A 323 -2.53 10.75 0.90
C ASN A 323 -1.55 11.92 0.77
N VAL A 324 -0.25 11.63 0.91
CA VAL A 324 0.80 12.61 0.60
C VAL A 324 1.10 12.57 -0.90
N THR A 325 1.10 13.73 -1.54
CA THR A 325 1.46 13.89 -2.96
C THR A 325 2.59 14.90 -3.12
N GLY A 326 3.49 14.64 -4.07
CA GLY A 326 4.64 15.49 -4.38
C GLY A 326 4.98 15.39 -5.86
N SER A 327 5.40 16.50 -6.47
CA SER A 327 5.82 16.52 -7.87
C SER A 327 7.34 16.41 -7.94
N ALA A 328 7.83 15.29 -8.47
CA ALA A 328 9.25 15.08 -8.74
C ALA A 328 9.59 15.57 -10.15
N THR A 329 9.97 16.84 -10.27
CA THR A 329 10.48 17.42 -11.51
C THR A 329 12.00 17.54 -11.46
N LEU A 330 12.68 17.21 -12.57
CA LEU A 330 14.07 17.62 -12.74
C LEU A 330 14.10 19.15 -12.88
N ALA A 331 15.05 19.81 -12.22
CA ALA A 331 15.30 21.22 -12.46
C ALA A 331 15.69 21.44 -13.93
N SER A 332 14.94 22.29 -14.63
CA SER A 332 15.22 22.68 -16.01
C SER A 332 16.66 23.14 -16.17
N THR A 333 17.33 22.67 -17.23
CA THR A 333 18.63 23.24 -17.59
C THR A 333 18.45 24.58 -18.30
N GLY A 334 19.53 25.35 -18.45
CA GLY A 334 19.52 26.63 -19.18
C GLY A 334 19.41 26.48 -20.71
N VAL A 335 19.03 25.30 -21.22
CA VAL A 335 19.07 24.95 -22.64
C VAL A 335 17.65 24.80 -23.17
N ALA A 336 17.35 25.51 -24.27
CA ALA A 336 16.04 25.46 -24.90
C ALA A 336 15.81 24.13 -25.63
N ALA A 337 14.55 23.69 -25.70
CA ALA A 337 14.16 22.55 -26.52
C ALA A 337 14.21 22.94 -28.02
N ALA A 338 15.27 22.53 -28.70
CA ALA A 338 15.50 22.81 -30.12
C ALA A 338 16.35 21.71 -30.78
N SER A 339 16.33 21.65 -32.11
CA SER A 339 17.30 20.86 -32.88
C SER A 339 18.64 21.61 -32.94
N TYR A 340 19.71 20.98 -32.47
CA TYR A 340 21.06 21.54 -32.50
C TYR A 340 21.87 20.91 -33.64
N GLY A 341 22.45 21.75 -34.49
CA GLY A 341 23.23 21.35 -35.67
C GLY A 341 22.43 21.26 -36.97
N SER A 342 23.13 21.15 -38.09
CA SER A 342 22.58 20.97 -39.44
C SER A 342 23.67 20.48 -40.41
N GLY A 343 23.35 20.29 -41.69
CA GLY A 343 24.35 20.00 -42.73
C GLY A 343 25.42 21.08 -42.96
N ALA A 344 25.28 22.25 -42.33
CA ALA A 344 26.25 23.36 -42.37
C ALA A 344 26.66 23.88 -40.98
N LEU A 345 26.12 23.33 -39.89
CA LEU A 345 26.36 23.75 -38.50
C LEU A 345 26.67 22.54 -37.62
N ILE A 346 27.82 22.54 -36.94
CA ILE A 346 28.18 21.49 -35.99
C ILE A 346 27.52 21.82 -34.63
N PRO A 347 26.78 20.91 -33.98
CA PRO A 347 26.27 21.12 -32.63
C PRO A 347 27.42 21.15 -31.61
N THR A 348 27.36 22.10 -30.68
CA THR A 348 28.31 22.23 -29.57
C THR A 348 27.55 22.19 -28.25
N PHE A 349 28.11 21.58 -27.21
CA PHE A 349 27.43 21.48 -25.91
C PHE A 349 28.39 21.28 -24.73
N THR A 350 27.85 21.51 -23.53
CA THR A 350 28.49 21.27 -22.23
C THR A 350 27.52 20.53 -21.32
N VAL A 351 28.04 19.65 -20.45
CA VAL A 351 27.26 18.96 -19.41
C VAL A 351 27.78 19.30 -18.01
N ASP A 352 26.94 19.19 -16.99
CA ASP A 352 27.38 19.21 -15.59
C ASP A 352 27.98 17.85 -15.14
N ALA A 353 28.49 17.80 -13.91
CA ALA A 353 29.05 16.59 -13.30
C ALA A 353 28.03 15.45 -13.08
N LYS A 354 26.76 15.64 -13.48
CA LYS A 354 25.68 14.65 -13.45
C LYS A 354 25.15 14.34 -14.86
N GLY A 355 25.85 14.79 -15.90
CA GLY A 355 25.53 14.52 -17.31
C GLY A 355 24.39 15.37 -17.88
N ARG A 356 23.89 16.38 -17.15
CA ARG A 356 22.79 17.24 -17.64
C ARG A 356 23.34 18.34 -18.53
N LEU A 357 22.67 18.58 -19.66
CA LEU A 357 23.05 19.55 -20.70
C LEU A 357 22.96 21.00 -20.17
N THR A 358 24.08 21.62 -19.81
CA THR A 358 24.13 22.98 -19.21
C THR A 358 24.21 24.09 -20.25
N ALA A 359 24.79 23.80 -21.42
CA ALA A 359 24.79 24.67 -22.58
C ALA A 359 24.66 23.82 -23.85
N ALA A 360 23.94 24.32 -24.85
CA ALA A 360 23.99 23.81 -26.21
C ALA A 360 23.89 24.96 -27.21
N GLY A 361 24.57 24.81 -28.34
CA GLY A 361 24.66 25.81 -29.39
C GLY A 361 25.08 25.17 -30.71
N THR A 362 25.48 26.03 -31.65
CA THR A 362 26.01 25.59 -32.94
C THR A 362 27.23 26.42 -33.32
N THR A 363 28.20 25.79 -33.97
CA THR A 363 29.33 26.47 -34.62
C THR A 363 29.26 26.21 -36.13
N THR A 364 29.70 27.16 -36.94
CA THR A 364 29.61 27.04 -38.40
C THR A 364 30.59 25.99 -38.91
N ASN A 365 30.12 25.04 -39.72
CA ASN A 365 30.99 24.12 -40.43
C ASN A 365 31.61 24.83 -41.65
N THR A 366 32.73 25.52 -41.43
CA THR A 366 33.57 26.10 -42.48
C THR A 366 34.84 25.24 -42.66
N PRO A 367 34.75 24.09 -43.37
CA PRO A 367 35.94 23.28 -43.64
C PRO A 367 36.88 24.09 -44.54
N ALA A 368 38.08 24.38 -44.05
CA ALA A 368 39.09 25.09 -44.83
C ALA A 368 39.41 24.29 -46.10
N TRP A 369 39.62 24.96 -47.25
CA TRP A 369 39.84 24.26 -48.52
C TRP A 369 41.00 23.24 -48.47
N SER A 370 42.02 23.50 -47.64
CA SER A 370 43.09 22.54 -47.35
C SER A 370 42.59 21.19 -46.82
N SER A 371 41.60 21.15 -45.93
CA SER A 371 41.13 19.93 -45.26
C SER A 371 40.18 19.05 -46.09
N VAL A 372 39.70 19.52 -47.25
CA VAL A 372 38.88 18.72 -48.17
C VAL A 372 39.73 17.63 -48.83
N THR A 373 39.42 16.35 -48.61
CA THR A 373 40.03 15.23 -49.35
C THR A 373 39.17 14.86 -50.57
N GLY A 374 39.76 14.17 -51.56
CA GLY A 374 39.04 13.82 -52.79
C GLY A 374 38.69 15.02 -53.68
N LYS A 375 39.45 16.13 -53.57
CA LYS A 375 39.40 17.26 -54.51
C LYS A 375 39.50 16.72 -55.95
N PRO A 376 38.53 16.98 -56.85
CA PRO A 376 38.72 16.70 -58.27
C PRO A 376 39.93 17.50 -58.83
N THR A 377 40.39 17.14 -60.02
CA THR A 377 41.69 17.62 -60.57
C THR A 377 41.61 18.12 -62.02
N THR A 378 40.41 18.13 -62.59
CA THR A 378 40.13 18.50 -63.97
C THR A 378 38.85 19.30 -64.01
N LEU A 379 38.57 19.85 -65.20
CA LEU A 379 37.44 19.29 -65.94
C LEU A 379 36.06 19.56 -65.34
N ALA A 380 35.10 18.81 -65.87
CA ALA A 380 33.76 18.73 -65.37
C ALA A 380 33.71 18.19 -63.93
N GLY A 381 32.62 18.53 -63.24
CA GLY A 381 32.25 17.98 -61.93
C GLY A 381 32.45 18.94 -60.76
N TYR A 382 32.67 20.23 -61.02
CA TYR A 382 33.42 21.06 -60.08
C TYR A 382 32.92 22.51 -59.99
N GLY A 383 32.12 23.01 -60.94
CA GLY A 383 31.17 24.10 -60.68
C GLY A 383 31.41 25.49 -61.31
N ILE A 384 32.40 25.67 -62.19
CA ILE A 384 32.74 26.99 -62.73
C ILE A 384 32.43 27.14 -64.21
N THR A 385 31.80 28.27 -64.54
CA THR A 385 31.09 28.49 -65.82
C THR A 385 31.78 29.49 -66.74
N ASP A 386 32.69 30.30 -66.20
CA ASP A 386 33.49 31.33 -66.90
C ASP A 386 34.90 30.82 -67.26
N ALA A 387 35.12 29.51 -67.16
CA ALA A 387 36.38 28.85 -67.48
C ALA A 387 36.44 28.43 -68.96
N LEU A 388 37.53 28.79 -69.64
CA LEU A 388 37.95 28.07 -70.83
C LEU A 388 38.73 26.81 -70.41
N SER A 389 38.41 25.66 -70.99
CA SER A 389 39.11 24.41 -70.68
C SER A 389 40.53 24.42 -71.25
N THR A 390 41.49 23.83 -70.52
CA THR A 390 42.87 23.67 -71.04
C THR A 390 42.97 22.66 -72.20
N SER A 391 41.88 21.96 -72.51
CA SER A 391 41.71 21.11 -73.68
C SER A 391 40.92 21.79 -74.83
N ALA A 392 40.46 23.04 -74.66
CA ALA A 392 39.92 23.82 -75.77
C ALA A 392 41.05 24.25 -76.70
N ALA A 393 40.96 23.85 -77.97
CA ALA A 393 41.88 24.33 -78.99
C ALA A 393 41.67 25.85 -79.20
N ILE A 394 42.72 26.64 -79.00
CA ILE A 394 42.75 28.04 -79.45
C ILE A 394 42.94 28.02 -80.96
N ASP A 395 41.85 28.23 -81.71
CA ASP A 395 41.90 28.24 -83.18
C ASP A 395 42.46 29.58 -83.69
N GLY A 396 43.46 29.50 -84.59
CA GLY A 396 44.08 30.64 -85.27
C GLY A 396 45.02 31.53 -84.42
N GLY A 397 46.34 31.38 -84.58
CA GLY A 397 47.30 32.18 -83.79
C GLY A 397 48.78 32.12 -84.19
N THR A 398 49.11 32.26 -85.49
CA THR A 398 50.43 32.78 -85.88
C THR A 398 50.39 34.32 -85.81
N PHE A 399 51.43 34.92 -85.21
CA PHE A 399 51.54 36.37 -84.90
C PHE A 399 51.20 37.31 -86.07
#